data_AF-A0A6G2JVE5-F1
#
_entry.id   AF-A0A6G2JVE5-F1
#
_cell.length_a   1.000
_cell.length_b   1.000
_cell.length_c   1.000
_cell.angle_alpha   90.00
_cell.angle_beta   90.00
_cell.angle_gamma   90.00
#
_symmetry.space_group_name_H-M   'P 1'
#
loop_
_entity.id
_entity.type
_entity.pdbx_description
1 polymer ?
#
loop_
_entity_poly.entity_id
_entity_poly.type
_entity_poly.pdbx_seq_one_letter_code
_entity_poly.pdbx_strand_id
1 'polypeptide(L)'
;MRSITIHYTVDMATLATRVVRTPGSLASAITGRRDQLGLTQQALADTAGVSRKLVCDAEAGKLTIQLDGLVKICTALGCELVMREVDPARLGYDDALAPLE
;
A
#
# COMPACT_ATOMS: atom_id res chain seq x y z
N MET A 1 -21.30 19.63 19.01
CA MET A 1 -20.46 19.16 17.89
C MET A 1 -19.06 18.93 18.46
N ARG A 2 -18.68 17.69 18.79
CA ARG A 2 -17.38 17.41 19.43
C ARG A 2 -16.35 17.12 18.34
N SER A 3 -15.39 18.03 18.20
CA SER A 3 -14.22 17.88 17.34
C SER A 3 -13.40 16.68 17.82
N ILE A 4 -13.32 15.62 17.02
CA ILE A 4 -12.38 14.53 17.24
C ILE A 4 -11.07 14.96 16.56
N THR A 5 -10.16 15.53 17.36
CA THR A 5 -8.79 15.80 16.91
C THR A 5 -7.99 14.53 17.11
N ILE A 6 -7.75 13.78 16.03
CA ILE A 6 -6.84 12.62 16.04
C ILE A 6 -5.41 13.18 16.10
N HIS A 7 -4.78 13.16 17.27
CA HIS A 7 -3.35 13.42 17.41
C HIS A 7 -2.57 12.18 16.96
N TYR A 8 -2.07 12.16 15.73
CA TYR A 8 -1.10 11.15 15.30
C TYR A 8 0.31 11.72 15.42
N THR A 9 0.98 11.45 16.55
CA THR A 9 2.42 11.68 16.67
C THR A 9 3.12 10.60 15.84
N VAL A 10 3.48 10.94 14.61
CA VAL A 10 4.29 10.05 13.76
C VAL A 10 5.72 10.17 14.22
N ASP A 11 6.21 9.15 14.93
CA ASP A 11 7.63 9.01 15.17
C ASP A 11 8.33 8.69 13.82
N MET A 12 9.32 9.52 13.44
CA MET A 12 10.06 9.35 12.19
C MET A 12 10.87 8.04 12.14
N ALA A 13 11.22 7.44 13.29
CA ALA A 13 11.87 6.13 13.32
C ALA A 13 10.92 4.98 12.94
N THR A 14 9.60 5.24 12.89
CA THR A 14 8.56 4.27 12.50
C THR A 14 8.24 4.32 10.99
N LEU A 15 8.76 5.31 10.24
CA LEU A 15 8.62 5.40 8.78
C LEU A 15 9.61 4.47 8.04
N ALA A 16 9.62 3.18 8.39
CA ALA A 16 10.43 2.20 7.68
C ALA A 16 9.89 2.00 6.26
N THR A 17 10.68 2.35 5.24
CA THR A 17 10.35 2.07 3.84
C THR A 17 10.29 0.56 3.63
N ARG A 18 9.09 0.03 3.35
CA ARG A 18 8.89 -1.37 2.98
C ARG A 18 8.83 -1.49 1.46
N VAL A 19 9.78 -2.21 0.88
CA VAL A 19 9.76 -2.54 -0.56
C VAL A 19 8.85 -3.74 -0.78
N VAL A 20 7.82 -3.55 -1.59
CA VAL A 20 6.85 -4.57 -1.98
C VAL A 20 7.16 -5.02 -3.42
N ARG A 21 7.24 -6.34 -3.66
CA ARG A 21 7.64 -6.90 -4.98
C ARG A 21 6.63 -7.89 -5.56
N THR A 22 5.66 -8.33 -4.76
CA THR A 22 4.65 -9.31 -5.16
C THR A 22 3.26 -8.89 -4.67
N PRO A 23 2.17 -9.30 -5.35
CA PRO A 23 0.80 -9.05 -4.88
C PRO A 23 0.56 -9.53 -3.45
N GLY A 24 1.12 -10.69 -3.06
CA GLY A 24 1.01 -11.19 -1.69
C GLY A 24 1.71 -10.29 -0.68
N SER A 25 2.93 -9.82 -0.98
CA SER A 25 3.64 -8.89 -0.10
C SER A 25 2.94 -7.53 0.02
N LEU A 26 2.22 -7.10 -1.03
CA LEU A 26 1.40 -5.89 -1.03
C LEU A 26 0.20 -6.07 -0.11
N ALA A 27 -0.53 -7.17 -0.28
CA ALA A 27 -1.68 -7.52 0.54
C ALA A 27 -1.32 -7.57 2.04
N SER A 28 -0.21 -8.25 2.39
CA SER A 28 0.27 -8.28 3.78
C SER A 28 0.66 -6.90 4.31
N ALA A 29 1.22 -6.02 3.48
CA ALA A 29 1.56 -4.66 3.87
C ALA A 29 0.30 -3.81 4.15
N ILE A 30 -0.72 -3.92 3.30
CA ILE A 30 -2.03 -3.26 3.45
C ILE A 30 -2.71 -3.73 4.74
N THR A 31 -2.87 -5.05 4.91
CA THR A 31 -3.50 -5.65 6.09
C THR A 31 -2.77 -5.24 7.37
N GLY A 32 -1.44 -5.39 7.39
CA GLY A 32 -0.63 -5.04 8.56
C GLY A 32 -0.72 -3.56 8.92
N ARG A 33 -0.74 -2.66 7.93
CA ARG A 33 -0.91 -1.22 8.19
C ARG A 33 -2.32 -0.89 8.67
N ARG A 34 -3.36 -1.51 8.09
CA ARG A 34 -4.74 -1.36 8.55
C ARG A 34 -4.89 -1.77 10.02
N ASP A 35 -4.31 -2.91 10.40
CA ASP A 35 -4.35 -3.42 11.78
C ASP A 35 -3.58 -2.51 12.75
N GLN A 36 -2.42 -1.98 12.35
CA GLN A 36 -1.66 -1.00 13.15
C GLN A 36 -2.44 0.29 13.42
N LEU A 37 -3.30 0.70 12.49
CA LEU A 37 -4.18 1.86 12.64
C LEU A 37 -5.48 1.53 13.39
N GLY A 38 -5.70 0.27 13.77
CA GLY A 38 -6.92 -0.18 14.46
C GLY A 38 -8.19 -0.08 13.61
N LEU A 39 -8.05 -0.09 12.29
CA LEU A 39 -9.17 0.09 11.36
C LEU A 39 -9.81 -1.25 10.99
N THR A 40 -11.14 -1.27 10.89
CA THR A 40 -11.84 -2.36 10.20
C THR A 40 -11.72 -2.20 8.68
N GLN A 41 -11.96 -3.26 7.90
CA GLN A 41 -12.02 -3.15 6.44
C GLN A 41 -13.08 -2.14 5.97
N GLN A 42 -14.20 -2.03 6.68
CA GLN A 42 -15.23 -1.04 6.35
C GLN A 42 -14.74 0.38 6.63
N ALA A 43 -14.12 0.62 7.79
CA ALA A 43 -13.58 1.94 8.13
C ALA A 43 -12.50 2.41 7.14
N LEU A 44 -11.64 1.49 6.68
CA LEU A 44 -10.67 1.79 5.62
C LEU A 44 -11.37 2.12 4.29
N ALA A 45 -12.39 1.35 3.91
CA ALA A 45 -13.14 1.59 2.69
C ALA A 45 -13.83 2.97 2.69
N ASP A 46 -14.44 3.33 3.82
CA ASP A 46 -15.09 4.62 4.01
C ASP A 46 -14.08 5.77 3.92
N THR A 47 -12.92 5.62 4.59
CA THR A 47 -11.82 6.61 4.55
C THR A 47 -11.24 6.78 3.15
N ALA A 48 -11.10 5.68 2.39
CA ALA A 48 -10.57 5.69 1.04
C ALA A 48 -11.60 6.10 -0.03
N GLY A 49 -12.89 6.18 0.33
CA GLY A 49 -13.97 6.44 -0.63
C GLY A 49 -14.11 5.31 -1.67
N VAL A 50 -13.96 4.06 -1.24
CA VAL A 50 -14.06 2.86 -2.10
C VAL A 50 -15.02 1.83 -1.50
N SER A 51 -15.34 0.77 -2.25
CA SER A 51 -16.15 -0.32 -1.71
C SER A 51 -15.37 -1.18 -0.72
N ARG A 52 -16.03 -1.69 0.32
CA ARG A 52 -15.43 -2.69 1.24
C ARG A 52 -14.93 -3.93 0.49
N LYS A 53 -15.61 -4.34 -0.58
CA LYS A 53 -15.18 -5.45 -1.42
C LYS A 53 -13.80 -5.17 -2.05
N LEU A 54 -13.53 -3.95 -2.47
CA LEU A 54 -12.22 -3.58 -3.01
C LEU A 54 -11.11 -3.72 -1.97
N VAL A 55 -11.36 -3.30 -0.73
CA VAL A 55 -10.44 -3.48 0.39
C VAL A 55 -10.20 -4.97 0.67
N CYS A 56 -11.27 -5.78 0.73
CA CYS A 56 -11.15 -7.22 0.91
C CYS A 56 -10.35 -7.88 -0.22
N ASP A 57 -10.64 -7.54 -1.48
CA ASP A 57 -9.91 -8.03 -2.65
C ASP A 57 -8.42 -7.61 -2.61
N ALA A 58 -8.10 -6.40 -2.14
CA ALA A 58 -6.73 -5.92 -1.98
C ALA A 58 -5.97 -6.69 -0.88
N GLU A 59 -6.59 -6.89 0.28
CA GLU A 59 -6.02 -7.65 1.42
C GLU A 59 -5.90 -9.16 1.14
N ALA A 60 -6.68 -9.68 0.19
CA ALA A 60 -6.55 -11.04 -0.32
C ALA A 60 -5.46 -11.18 -1.40
N GLY A 61 -4.87 -10.07 -1.87
CA GLY A 61 -3.86 -10.08 -2.92
C GLY A 61 -4.40 -10.41 -4.30
N LYS A 62 -5.66 -10.07 -4.58
CA LYS A 62 -6.29 -10.30 -5.89
C LYS A 62 -5.47 -9.63 -7.00
N LEU A 63 -5.16 -10.40 -8.04
CA LEU A 63 -4.28 -9.96 -9.14
C LEU A 63 -4.87 -8.84 -10.00
N THR A 64 -6.19 -8.66 -9.99
CA THR A 64 -6.92 -7.75 -10.89
C THR A 64 -7.57 -6.57 -10.18
N ILE A 65 -6.88 -5.97 -9.21
CA ILE A 65 -7.30 -4.71 -8.58
C ILE A 65 -7.03 -3.52 -9.51
N GLN A 66 -7.99 -2.59 -9.60
CA GLN A 66 -7.78 -1.33 -10.33
C GLN A 66 -6.80 -0.43 -9.59
N LEU A 67 -5.85 0.16 -10.33
CA LEU A 67 -4.77 0.97 -9.78
C LEU A 67 -5.26 2.21 -9.02
N ASP A 68 -6.31 2.89 -9.51
CA ASP A 68 -6.88 4.06 -8.83
C ASP A 68 -7.41 3.71 -7.43
N GLY A 69 -8.06 2.54 -7.32
CA GLY A 69 -8.55 2.00 -6.07
C GLY A 69 -7.42 1.66 -5.10
N LEU A 70 -6.34 1.05 -5.61
CA LEU A 70 -5.16 0.76 -4.83
C LEU A 70 -4.49 2.04 -4.29
N VAL A 71 -4.33 3.06 -5.14
CA VAL A 71 -3.79 4.37 -4.75
C VAL A 71 -4.63 4.99 -3.62
N LYS A 72 -5.96 4.99 -3.75
CA LYS A 72 -6.86 5.50 -2.69
C LYS A 72 -6.70 4.75 -1.37
N ILE A 73 -6.61 3.42 -1.43
CA ILE A 73 -6.37 2.58 -0.23
C ILE A 73 -5.03 2.94 0.41
N CYS A 74 -3.94 3.04 -0.37
CA CYS A 74 -2.64 3.44 0.14
C CYS A 74 -2.70 4.81 0.84
N THR A 75 -3.29 5.81 0.19
CA THR A 75 -3.43 7.16 0.76
C THR A 75 -4.19 7.15 2.08
N ALA A 76 -5.30 6.41 2.17
CA ALA A 76 -6.08 6.28 3.40
C ALA A 76 -5.32 5.61 4.55
N LEU A 77 -4.32 4.78 4.25
CA LEU A 77 -3.42 4.16 5.23
C LEU A 77 -2.24 5.05 5.64
N GLY A 78 -2.15 6.26 5.08
CA GLY A 78 -0.99 7.14 5.23
C GLY A 78 0.25 6.60 4.51
N CYS A 79 0.04 5.84 3.43
CA CYS A 79 1.08 5.29 2.57
C CYS A 79 1.04 5.96 1.19
N GLU A 80 2.19 6.00 0.54
CA GLU A 80 2.32 6.48 -0.84
C GLU A 80 2.92 5.39 -1.74
N LEU A 81 2.52 5.42 -3.01
CA LEU A 81 3.15 4.61 -4.05
C LEU A 81 4.29 5.43 -4.67
N VAL A 82 5.51 4.92 -4.55
CA VAL A 82 6.71 5.58 -5.06
C VAL A 82 7.26 4.81 -6.26
N MET A 83 7.50 5.53 -7.36
CA MET A 83 8.31 5.03 -8.46
C MET A 83 9.77 5.34 -8.16
N ARG A 84 10.62 4.30 -8.19
CA ARG A 84 12.07 4.44 -8.01
C ARG A 84 12.78 3.58 -9.05
N GLU A 85 13.75 4.15 -9.73
CA GLU A 85 14.66 3.39 -10.59
C GLU A 85 15.46 2.39 -9.73
N VAL A 86 15.48 1.14 -10.15
CA VAL A 86 16.27 0.09 -9.51
C VAL A 86 17.26 -0.44 -10.52
N ASP A 87 18.52 -0.54 -10.11
CA ASP A 87 19.56 -1.20 -10.88
C ASP A 87 19.10 -2.62 -11.28
N PRO A 88 18.99 -2.93 -12.58
CA PRO A 88 18.55 -4.23 -13.07
C PRO A 88 19.40 -5.39 -12.52
N ALA A 89 20.69 -5.16 -12.29
CA ALA A 89 21.60 -6.17 -11.72
C ALA A 89 21.21 -6.56 -10.28
N ARG A 90 20.55 -5.65 -9.54
CA ARG A 90 20.03 -5.92 -8.19
C ARG A 90 18.67 -6.63 -8.18
N LEU A 91 18.03 -6.78 -9.34
CA LEU A 91 16.74 -7.47 -9.48
C LEU A 91 16.90 -8.96 -9.79
N GLY A 92 18.12 -9.46 -10.01
CA GLY A 92 18.35 -10.84 -10.46
C GLY A 92 17.82 -11.10 -11.88
N TYR A 93 17.64 -10.04 -12.67
CA TYR A 93 17.27 -10.11 -14.08
C TYR A 93 18.56 -10.30 -14.89
N ASP A 94 19.07 -11.53 -14.96
CA ASP A 94 20.41 -11.81 -15.51
C ASP A 94 20.49 -11.76 -17.05
N ASP A 95 19.38 -11.58 -17.80
CA ASP A 95 19.45 -11.83 -19.26
C ASP A 95 18.51 -11.03 -20.19
N ALA A 96 17.75 -10.03 -19.74
CA ALA A 96 16.69 -9.44 -20.60
C ALA A 96 16.68 -7.92 -20.77
N LEU A 97 17.68 -7.20 -20.25
CA LEU A 97 17.76 -5.73 -20.39
C LEU A 97 19.16 -5.29 -20.82
N ALA A 98 19.68 -5.89 -21.89
CA ALA A 98 20.64 -5.15 -22.71
C ALA A 98 19.98 -3.82 -23.12
N PRO A 99 20.68 -2.68 -23.03
CA PRO A 99 20.16 -1.42 -23.53
C PRO A 99 19.69 -1.60 -24.98
N LEU A 100 18.49 -1.13 -25.31
CA LEU A 100 18.14 -0.94 -26.71
C LEU A 100 19.10 0.12 -27.24
N GLU A 101 19.97 -0.26 -28.17
CA GLU A 101 20.79 0.70 -28.94
C GLU A 101 19.90 1.69 -29.70
#